data_AF-A0A8I0H5J0-F1
#
_entry.id   AF-A0A8I0H5J0-F1
#
_cell.length_a   1.000
_cell.length_b   1.000
_cell.length_c   1.000
_cell.angle_alpha   90.00
_cell.angle_beta   90.00
_cell.angle_gamma   90.00
#
_symmetry.space_group_name_H-M   'P 1'
#
loop_
_entity.id
_entity.type
_entity.pdbx_description
1 polymer ?
#
loop_
_entity_poly.entity_id
_entity_poly.type
_entity_poly.pdbx_seq_one_letter_code
_entity_poly.pdbx_strand_id
1 'polypeptide(L)'
;PYLYEPYFFRALAKINLDDFQGAEADCDQAIQRNPFVVGAYQIRGLARIRQDKFDGAVASHPSLKFFVPMKPADDELIDEKVIPLA
;
A
#
# COMPACT_ATOMS: atom_id res chain seq x y z
N PRO A 1 16.47 4.83 14.35
CA PRO A 1 17.04 4.02 13.23
C PRO A 1 16.09 4.02 12.00
N TYR A 2 16.55 4.57 10.88
CA TYR A 2 15.75 4.75 9.64
C TYR A 2 15.77 3.52 8.69
N LEU A 3 16.38 2.42 9.12
CA LEU A 3 16.56 1.21 8.31
C LEU A 3 15.29 0.36 8.32
N TYR A 4 14.89 -0.14 7.15
CA TYR A 4 13.72 -1.00 6.98
C TYR A 4 14.07 -2.49 7.21
N GLU A 5 15.32 -2.85 6.96
CA GLU A 5 15.86 -4.20 6.96
C GLU A 5 15.60 -4.94 8.29
N PRO A 6 15.81 -4.33 9.47
CA PRO A 6 15.53 -5.01 10.73
C PRO A 6 14.06 -5.38 10.90
N TYR A 7 13.14 -4.52 10.45
CA TYR A 7 11.71 -4.77 10.51
C TYR A 7 11.32 -5.86 9.51
N PHE A 8 11.88 -5.83 8.30
CA PHE A 8 11.67 -6.87 7.30
C PHE A 8 12.14 -8.25 7.77
N PHE A 9 13.37 -8.36 8.29
CA PHE A 9 13.91 -9.64 8.80
C PHE A 9 13.14 -10.13 10.02
N ARG A 10 12.69 -9.23 10.90
CA ARG A 10 11.86 -9.60 12.04
C ARG A 10 10.48 -10.09 11.62
N ALA A 11 9.86 -9.46 10.62
CA ALA A 11 8.59 -9.91 10.05
C ALA A 11 8.72 -11.32 9.45
N LEU A 12 9.82 -11.57 8.72
CA LEU A 12 10.12 -12.89 8.15
C LEU A 12 10.28 -13.96 9.24
N ALA A 13 11.01 -13.65 10.31
CA ALA A 13 11.15 -14.56 11.44
C ALA A 13 9.81 -14.86 12.12
N LYS A 14 8.95 -13.84 12.30
CA LYS A 14 7.63 -13.99 12.92
C LYS A 14 6.66 -14.81 12.09
N ILE A 15 6.70 -14.71 10.75
CA ILE A 15 5.96 -15.62 9.86
C ILE A 15 6.31 -17.09 10.16
N ASN A 16 7.59 -17.39 10.35
CA ASN A 16 8.04 -18.76 10.65
C ASN A 16 7.69 -19.21 12.09
N LEU A 17 7.34 -18.27 12.96
CA LEU A 17 6.87 -18.54 14.33
C LEU A 17 5.34 -18.53 14.43
N ASP A 18 4.64 -18.47 13.29
CA ASP A 18 3.18 -18.30 13.19
C ASP A 18 2.62 -17.05 13.90
N ASP A 19 3.49 -16.08 14.25
CA ASP A 19 3.09 -14.76 14.74
C ASP A 19 2.73 -13.84 13.57
N PHE A 20 1.58 -14.12 12.95
CA PHE A 20 1.14 -13.41 11.75
C PHE A 20 0.75 -11.95 12.03
N GLN A 21 0.20 -11.66 13.21
CA GLN A 21 -0.14 -10.29 13.61
C GLN A 21 1.11 -9.44 13.83
N GLY A 22 2.10 -9.98 14.52
CA GLY A 22 3.38 -9.31 14.73
C GLY A 22 4.17 -9.15 13.43
N ALA A 23 4.08 -10.12 12.51
CA ALA A 23 4.69 -10.02 11.18
C ALA A 23 4.06 -8.90 10.35
N GLU A 24 2.73 -8.77 10.36
CA GLU A 24 2.03 -7.70 9.64
C GLU A 24 2.44 -6.31 10.16
N ALA A 25 2.49 -6.13 11.49
CA ALA A 25 2.90 -4.86 12.09
C ALA A 25 4.35 -4.48 11.73
N ASP A 26 5.26 -5.47 11.68
CA ASP A 26 6.65 -5.25 11.29
C ASP A 26 6.80 -4.96 9.79
N CYS A 27 5.98 -5.60 8.94
CA CYS A 27 5.89 -5.24 7.53
C CYS A 27 5.42 -3.80 7.33
N ASP A 28 4.42 -3.33 8.09
CA ASP A 28 3.95 -1.94 8.02
C ASP A 28 5.08 -0.95 8.39
N GLN A 29 5.87 -1.29 9.41
CA GLN A 29 7.04 -0.50 9.79
C GLN A 29 8.15 -0.50 8.71
N ALA A 30 8.38 -1.64 8.03
CA ALA A 30 9.33 -1.71 6.93
C ALA A 30 8.87 -0.86 5.73
N ILE A 31 7.59 -0.97 5.36
CA ILE A 31 6.96 -0.24 4.25
C ILE A 31 6.97 1.27 4.49
N GLN A 32 6.66 1.71 5.72
CA GLN A 32 6.72 3.14 6.08
C GLN A 32 8.11 3.75 5.91
N ARG A 33 9.17 2.95 6.09
CA ARG A 33 10.57 3.41 5.94
C ARG A 33 11.04 3.32 4.51
N ASN A 34 10.70 2.24 3.81
CA ASN A 34 11.01 2.08 2.40
C ASN A 34 9.82 1.41 1.69
N PRO A 35 9.00 2.18 0.95
CA PRO A 35 7.83 1.65 0.26
C PRO A 35 8.17 0.83 -0.99
N PHE A 36 9.45 0.73 -1.39
CA PHE A 36 9.87 -0.03 -2.57
C PHE A 36 10.30 -1.47 -2.25
N VAL A 37 10.15 -1.89 -0.98
CA VAL A 37 10.57 -3.22 -0.53
C VAL A 37 9.48 -4.23 -0.85
N VAL A 38 9.55 -4.80 -2.06
CA VAL A 38 8.58 -5.80 -2.56
C VAL A 38 8.39 -6.95 -1.57
N GLY A 39 9.48 -7.44 -0.95
CA GLY A 39 9.42 -8.52 0.04
C GLY A 39 8.55 -8.19 1.25
N ALA A 40 8.50 -6.93 1.70
CA ALA A 40 7.68 -6.55 2.85
C ALA A 40 6.18 -6.67 2.54
N TYR A 41 5.75 -6.34 1.32
CA TYR A 41 4.38 -6.54 0.86
C TYR A 41 4.01 -8.01 0.70
N GLN A 42 4.95 -8.84 0.20
CA GLN A 42 4.74 -10.28 0.07
C GLN A 42 4.53 -10.95 1.44
N ILE A 43 5.39 -10.64 2.41
CA ILE A 43 5.28 -11.16 3.78
C ILE A 43 3.99 -10.68 4.43
N ARG A 44 3.61 -9.41 4.24
CA ARG A 44 2.34 -8.86 4.76
C ARG A 44 1.12 -9.58 4.17
N GLY A 45 1.13 -9.84 2.86
CA GLY A 45 0.07 -10.58 2.17
C GLY A 45 -0.04 -12.01 2.71
N LEU A 46 1.09 -12.70 2.86
CA LEU A 46 1.14 -14.04 3.46
C LEU A 46 0.62 -14.04 4.90
N ALA A 47 1.01 -13.05 5.71
CA ALA A 47 0.53 -12.89 7.08
C ALA A 47 -1.00 -12.75 7.15
N ARG A 48 -1.60 -12.02 6.20
CA ARG A 48 -3.06 -11.81 6.16
C ARG A 48 -3.83 -13.05 5.73
N ILE A 49 -3.33 -13.75 4.71
CA ILE A 49 -3.90 -15.02 4.25
C ILE A 49 -3.90 -16.03 5.41
N ARG A 50 -2.81 -16.12 6.17
CA ARG A 50 -2.67 -17.03 7.32
C ARG A 50 -3.56 -16.67 8.51
N GLN A 51 -4.02 -15.43 8.60
CA GLN A 51 -4.95 -14.99 9.65
C GLN A 51 -6.43 -15.21 9.29
N ASP A 52 -6.74 -15.86 8.16
CA ASP A 52 -8.10 -15.91 7.57
C ASP A 52 -8.76 -14.53 7.40
N LYS A 53 -7.94 -13.47 7.41
CA LYS A 53 -8.36 -12.08 7.16
C LYS A 53 -8.37 -11.83 5.66
N PHE A 54 -9.26 -12.51 4.95
CA PHE A 54 -9.44 -12.32 3.51
C PHE A 54 -9.93 -10.89 3.17
N ASP A 55 -10.63 -10.22 4.10
CA ASP A 55 -11.18 -8.87 3.89
C ASP A 55 -10.11 -7.75 3.92
N GLY A 56 -8.99 -7.96 4.61
CA GLY A 56 -7.94 -6.95 4.77
C GLY A 56 -6.92 -6.91 3.64
N ALA A 57 -6.88 -7.94 2.79
CA ALA A 57 -5.93 -8.02 1.68
C ALA A 57 -6.22 -7.01 0.57
N VAL A 58 -7.50 -6.66 0.37
CA VAL A 58 -7.95 -5.79 -0.74
C VAL A 58 -7.98 -4.30 -0.37
N ALA A 59 -8.04 -3.96 0.92
CA ALA A 59 -8.24 -2.58 1.39
C ALA A 59 -6.94 -1.74 1.50
N SER A 60 -5.75 -2.33 1.33
CA SER A 60 -4.48 -1.63 1.54
C SER A 60 -3.81 -1.12 0.26
N HIS A 61 -4.56 -0.43 -0.60
CA HIS A 61 -4.00 0.44 -1.63
C HIS A 61 -4.44 1.93 -1.50
N PRO A 62 -4.32 2.58 -0.32
CA PRO A 62 -4.50 4.03 -0.26
C PRO A 62 -3.34 4.80 -0.92
N SER A 63 -2.21 4.14 -1.23
CA SER A 63 -1.05 4.78 -1.88
C SER A 63 -1.26 5.08 -3.37
N LEU A 64 -2.28 4.52 -4.03
CA LEU A 64 -2.58 4.84 -5.42
C LEU A 64 -3.25 6.22 -5.57
N LYS A 65 -3.69 6.85 -4.47
CA LYS A 65 -4.32 8.18 -4.48
C LYS A 65 -3.33 9.34 -4.53
N PHE A 66 -2.02 9.06 -4.43
CA PHE A 66 -0.94 10.05 -4.49
C PHE A 66 -0.11 9.98 -5.77
N PHE A 67 -0.38 9.02 -6.67
CA PHE A 67 0.22 9.01 -8.00
C PHE A 67 -0.53 10.05 -8.84
N VAL A 68 0.05 11.26 -8.88
CA VAL A 68 -0.03 12.30 -9.91
C VAL A 68 -1.25 12.22 -10.85
N PRO A 69 -2.10 13.26 -10.96
CA PRO A 69 -3.17 13.26 -11.96
C PRO A 69 -2.52 13.29 -13.36
N MET A 70 -2.29 12.11 -13.93
CA MET A 70 -2.21 11.94 -15.37
C MET A 70 -3.59 12.32 -15.87
N LYS A 71 -3.73 13.57 -16.32
CA LYS A 71 -4.91 14.02 -17.06
C LYS A 71 -5.19 12.97 -18.14
N PRO A 72 -6.37 12.34 -18.17
CA PRO A 72 -6.79 11.68 -19.39
C PRO A 72 -6.94 12.78 -20.43
N ALA A 73 -6.11 12.70 -21.47
CA ALA A 73 -6.33 13.44 -22.69
C ALA A 73 -7.61 12.89 -23.33
N ASP A 74 -8.48 13.83 -23.66
CA ASP A 74 -9.46 13.77 -24.73
C ASP A 74 -10.61 12.76 -24.58
N ASP A 75 -11.71 13.26 -24.01
CA ASP A 75 -13.05 13.06 -24.57
C ASP A 75 -13.87 14.34 -24.25
N GLU A 76 -13.83 15.30 -25.17
CA GLU A 76 -14.78 16.41 -25.25
C GLU A 76 -16.21 15.86 -25.38
N LEU A 77 -17.14 16.34 -24.56
CA LEU A 77 -18.32 17.06 -25.08
C LEU A 77 -19.17 17.71 -23.97
N ILE A 78 -19.36 19.03 -24.14
CA ILE A 78 -20.53 19.88 -23.83
C ILE A 78 -21.24 19.77 -22.48
N ASP A 79 -21.15 20.85 -21.69
CA ASP A 79 -22.35 21.67 -21.53
C ASP A 79 -22.01 23.17 -21.41
N GLU A 80 -22.72 23.93 -22.21
CA GLU A 80 -22.59 25.36 -22.48
C GLU A 80 -23.23 26.17 -21.34
N LYS A 81 -22.48 27.07 -20.69
CA LYS A 81 -23.06 28.34 -20.19
C LYS A 81 -22.00 29.36 -19.74
N VAL A 82 -21.87 30.38 -20.60
CA VAL A 82 -21.85 31.82 -20.26
C VAL A 82 -20.50 32.44 -19.90
N ILE A 83 -19.94 33.03 -20.96
CA ILE A 83 -19.09 34.21 -21.02
C ILE A 83 -19.69 35.36 -20.18
N PRO A 84 -18.88 36.18 -19.49
CA PRO A 84 -19.07 37.61 -19.67
C PRO A 84 -17.79 38.30 -20.13
N LEU A 85 -17.96 39.15 -21.14
CA LEU A 85 -16.97 40.10 -21.64
C LEU A 85 -16.66 41.15 -20.57
N ALA A 86 -15.38 41.48 -20.44
CA ALA A 86 -14.88 42.82 -20.10
C ALA A 86 -13.48 42.98 -20.67
#